data_AF-A0A1I2UBD0-F1
#
_entry.id   AF-A0A1I2UBD0-F1
#
_cell.length_a   1.000
_cell.length_b   1.000
_cell.length_c   1.000
_cell.angle_alpha   90.00
_cell.angle_beta   90.00
_cell.angle_gamma   90.00
#
_symmetry.space_group_name_H-M   'P 1'
#
loop_
_entity.id
_entity.type
_entity.pdbx_description
1 polymer ?
#
loop_
_entity_poly.entity_id
_entity_poly.type
_entity_poly.pdbx_seq_one_letter_code
_entity_poly.pdbx_strand_id
1 'polypeptide(L)'
;MNARPTVHACTETVSAEDALGEALRRAFWQSLNRRPLPAMQALEIAARTLGLLYRQVAQAHEGPGGCGCGWDPDPDCDLIVLEANLAAALLHPPQADLFRMPAVGTA
;
A
#
# COMPACT_ATOMS: atom_id res chain seq x y z
N MET A 1 28.34 -17.20 -17.82
CA MET A 1 27.35 -16.10 -17.78
C MET A 1 26.55 -16.27 -16.50
N ASN A 2 26.80 -15.47 -15.48
CA ASN A 2 26.09 -15.55 -14.19
C ASN A 2 25.12 -14.38 -14.12
N ALA A 3 23.82 -14.66 -14.25
CA ALA A 3 22.77 -13.68 -13.97
C ALA A 3 22.78 -13.41 -12.46
N ARG A 4 23.03 -12.16 -12.05
CA ARG A 4 22.83 -11.73 -10.67
C ARG A 4 21.32 -11.82 -10.38
N PRO A 5 20.87 -12.49 -9.31
CA PRO A 5 19.49 -12.35 -8.89
C PRO A 5 19.28 -10.88 -8.49
N THR A 6 18.38 -10.22 -9.20
CA THR A 6 17.86 -8.91 -8.78
C THR A 6 17.09 -9.14 -7.50
N VAL A 7 17.74 -8.86 -6.37
CA VAL A 7 17.09 -8.81 -5.07
C VAL A 7 16.08 -7.66 -5.15
N HIS A 8 14.80 -7.98 -5.35
CA HIS A 8 13.75 -6.97 -5.24
C HIS A 8 13.70 -6.57 -3.77
N ALA A 9 14.26 -5.40 -3.48
CA ALA A 9 14.23 -4.82 -2.16
C ALA A 9 12.77 -4.52 -1.82
N CYS A 10 12.20 -5.29 -0.90
CA CYS A 10 10.98 -4.93 -0.20
C CYS A 10 11.20 -3.71 0.74
N THR A 11 12.31 -2.98 0.58
CA THR A 11 12.91 -2.06 1.55
C THR A 11 13.49 -0.77 0.90
N GLU A 12 12.75 -0.10 0.02
CA GLU A 12 13.02 1.32 -0.30
C GLU A 12 11.94 2.21 0.35
N THR A 13 12.32 2.96 1.39
CA THR A 13 11.48 3.10 2.61
C THR A 13 10.86 4.46 2.90
N VAL A 14 10.78 5.42 1.96
CA VAL A 14 9.88 6.59 2.15
C VAL A 14 9.34 7.08 0.80
N SER A 15 10.20 7.26 -0.20
CA SER A 15 9.78 7.73 -1.53
C SER A 15 8.97 6.70 -2.33
N ALA A 16 9.17 5.40 -2.07
CA ALA A 16 8.42 4.35 -2.75
C ALA A 16 7.06 4.08 -2.08
N GLU A 17 6.96 4.30 -0.76
CA GLU A 17 5.69 4.19 0.00
C GLU A 17 4.67 5.22 -0.47
N ASP A 18 5.10 6.48 -0.61
CA ASP A 18 4.27 7.55 -1.19
C ASP A 18 3.85 7.22 -2.63
N ALA A 19 4.74 6.61 -3.42
CA ALA A 19 4.45 6.27 -4.82
C ALA A 19 3.42 5.13 -4.95
N LEU A 20 3.53 4.08 -4.12
CA LEU A 20 2.60 2.96 -4.11
C LEU A 20 1.22 3.38 -3.60
N GLY A 21 1.17 4.11 -2.48
CA GLY A 21 -0.07 4.64 -1.92
C GLY A 21 -0.81 5.52 -2.94
N GLU A 22 -0.08 6.41 -3.61
CA GLU A 22 -0.64 7.26 -4.68
C GLU A 22 -1.16 6.44 -5.88
N ALA A 23 -0.41 5.42 -6.31
CA ALA A 23 -0.84 4.55 -7.42
C ALA A 23 -2.14 3.80 -7.09
N LEU A 24 -2.25 3.26 -5.87
CA LEU A 24 -3.45 2.57 -5.39
C LEU A 24 -4.66 3.52 -5.32
N ARG A 25 -4.51 4.72 -4.74
CA ARG A 25 -5.59 5.72 -4.69
C ARG A 25 -6.05 6.12 -6.09
N ARG A 26 -5.11 6.35 -7.02
CA ARG A 26 -5.42 6.68 -8.42
C ARG A 26 -6.20 5.56 -9.09
N ALA A 27 -5.75 4.31 -8.97
CA ALA A 27 -6.44 3.16 -9.56
C ALA A 27 -7.86 2.98 -8.99
N PHE A 28 -8.03 3.19 -7.68
CA PHE A 28 -9.33 3.13 -7.01
C PHE A 28 -10.30 4.17 -7.57
N TRP A 29 -9.91 5.45 -7.58
CA TRP A 29 -10.77 6.53 -8.06
C TRP A 29 -11.04 6.47 -9.56
N GLN A 30 -10.06 6.07 -10.37
CA GLN A 30 -10.27 5.86 -11.81
C GLN A 30 -11.30 4.76 -12.07
N SER A 31 -11.31 3.70 -11.25
CA SER A 31 -12.30 2.61 -11.36
C SER A 31 -13.71 3.09 -11.00
N LEU A 32 -13.85 3.85 -9.91
CA LEU A 32 -15.15 4.40 -9.48
C LEU A 32 -15.70 5.46 -10.41
N ASN A 33 -14.85 6.30 -11.02
CA ASN A 33 -15.28 7.27 -12.02
C ASN A 33 -15.89 6.60 -13.27
N ARG A 34 -15.44 5.40 -13.60
CA ARG A 34 -15.99 4.61 -14.73
C ARG A 34 -17.24 3.84 -14.34
N ARG A 35 -17.29 3.32 -13.11
CA ARG A 35 -18.42 2.52 -12.58
C ARG A 35 -18.64 2.87 -11.11
N PRO A 36 -19.55 3.81 -10.80
CA PRO A 36 -19.83 4.21 -9.44
C PRO A 36 -20.34 3.03 -8.60
N LEU A 37 -19.91 2.99 -7.34
CA LEU A 37 -20.34 2.02 -6.34
C LEU A 37 -20.72 2.76 -5.05
N PRO A 38 -21.64 2.21 -4.23
CA PRO A 38 -21.80 2.63 -2.85
C PRO A 38 -20.46 2.61 -2.11
N ALA A 39 -20.23 3.61 -1.24
CA ALA A 39 -18.94 3.81 -0.57
C ALA A 39 -18.44 2.55 0.16
N MET A 40 -19.30 1.94 0.99
CA MET A 40 -18.93 0.72 1.72
C MET A 40 -18.67 -0.46 0.80
N GLN A 41 -19.42 -0.62 -0.29
CA GLN A 41 -19.19 -1.68 -1.26
C GLN A 41 -17.82 -1.52 -1.96
N ALA A 42 -17.43 -0.29 -2.30
CA ALA A 42 -16.12 -0.01 -2.87
C ALA A 42 -14.98 -0.34 -1.88
N LEU A 43 -15.15 0.03 -0.60
CA LEU A 43 -14.18 -0.25 0.46
C LEU A 43 -14.06 -1.75 0.76
N GLU A 44 -15.16 -2.50 0.76
CA GLU A 44 -15.14 -3.96 0.90
C GLU A 44 -14.37 -4.64 -0.25
N ILE A 45 -14.55 -4.16 -1.48
CA ILE A 45 -13.80 -4.67 -2.64
C ILE A 45 -12.32 -4.35 -2.49
N ALA A 46 -11.98 -3.14 -2.03
CA ALA A 46 -10.59 -2.76 -1.75
C ALA A 46 -9.97 -3.66 -0.67
N ALA A 47 -10.68 -3.94 0.43
CA ALA A 47 -10.22 -4.83 1.49
C ALA A 47 -9.98 -6.27 0.99
N ARG A 48 -10.91 -6.83 0.20
CA ARG A 48 -10.71 -8.16 -0.43
C ARG A 48 -9.50 -8.16 -1.37
N THR A 49 -9.30 -7.07 -2.11
CA THR A 49 -8.14 -6.91 -3.00
C THR A 49 -6.83 -6.84 -2.21
N LEU A 50 -6.80 -6.12 -1.09
CA LEU A 50 -5.63 -6.08 -0.21
C LEU A 50 -5.31 -7.48 0.36
N GLY A 51 -6.32 -8.25 0.77
CA GLY A 51 -6.13 -9.64 1.18
C GLY A 51 -5.56 -10.54 0.07
N LEU A 52 -5.93 -10.31 -1.19
CA LEU A 52 -5.32 -11.00 -2.33
C LEU A 52 -3.85 -10.64 -2.50
N LEU A 53 -3.52 -9.35 -2.42
CA LEU A 53 -2.15 -8.85 -2.52
C LEU A 53 -1.29 -9.41 -1.37
N TYR A 54 -1.80 -9.40 -0.14
CA TYR A 54 -1.12 -9.98 1.02
C TYR A 54 -0.69 -11.43 0.74
N ARG A 55 -1.61 -12.28 0.27
CA ARG A 55 -1.28 -13.68 -0.05
C ARG A 55 -0.23 -13.81 -1.15
N GLN A 56 -0.27 -12.95 -2.16
CA GLN A 56 0.74 -12.95 -3.22
C GLN A 56 2.12 -12.56 -2.69
N VAL A 57 2.17 -11.56 -1.80
CA VAL A 57 3.41 -11.13 -1.15
C VAL A 57 3.93 -12.22 -0.22
N ALA A 58 3.07 -12.81 0.62
CA ALA A 58 3.43 -13.93 1.49
C ALA A 58 4.00 -15.12 0.71
N GLN A 59 3.35 -15.52 -0.39
CA GLN A 59 3.84 -16.60 -1.26
C GLN A 59 5.22 -16.31 -1.86
N ALA A 60 5.56 -15.05 -2.12
CA ALA A 60 6.89 -14.68 -2.61
C ALA A 60 8.00 -14.84 -1.54
N HIS A 61 7.62 -15.02 -0.27
CA HIS A 61 8.53 -15.27 0.85
C HIS A 61 8.61 -16.76 1.22
N GLU A 62 7.76 -17.62 0.63
CA GLU A 62 7.79 -19.06 0.86
C GLU A 62 8.87 -19.77 0.01
N GLY A 63 9.43 -20.84 0.58
CA GLY A 63 10.25 -21.83 -0.13
C GLY A 63 11.73 -21.47 -0.36
N PRO A 64 12.51 -22.40 -0.95
CA PRO A 64 13.93 -22.18 -1.22
C PRO A 64 14.12 -21.07 -2.26
N GLY A 65 14.62 -19.92 -1.82
CA GLY A 65 14.79 -18.73 -2.67
C GLY A 65 13.71 -17.64 -2.50
N GLY A 66 12.84 -17.78 -1.49
CA GLY A 66 11.95 -16.69 -1.05
C GLY A 66 12.72 -15.41 -0.69
N CYS A 67 12.01 -14.28 -0.70
CA CYS A 67 12.62 -12.99 -0.39
C CYS A 67 13.25 -12.99 1.01
N GLY A 68 14.54 -12.67 1.11
CA GLY A 68 15.31 -12.63 2.36
C GLY A 68 15.19 -11.30 3.12
N CYS A 69 14.08 -10.56 2.97
CA CYS A 69 13.92 -9.24 3.59
C CYS A 69 13.74 -9.29 5.12
N GLY A 70 13.52 -10.48 5.69
CA GLY A 70 13.38 -10.71 7.12
C GLY A 70 11.95 -10.64 7.66
N TRP A 71 10.96 -10.37 6.81
CA TRP A 71 9.54 -10.55 7.14
C TRP A 71 9.15 -12.02 6.92
N ASP A 72 8.60 -12.64 7.96
CA ASP A 72 8.00 -13.98 7.93
C ASP A 72 6.48 -13.81 8.01
N PRO A 73 5.71 -14.18 6.97
CA PRO A 73 4.28 -13.95 6.95
C PRO A 73 3.55 -14.65 8.10
N ASP A 74 2.86 -13.88 8.94
CA ASP A 74 2.02 -14.36 10.03
C ASP A 74 0.65 -13.69 9.92
N PRO A 75 -0.35 -14.35 9.30
CA PRO A 75 -1.64 -13.72 9.03
C PRO A 75 -2.35 -13.16 10.26
N ASP A 76 -2.17 -13.79 11.43
CA ASP A 76 -2.84 -13.37 12.65
C ASP A 76 -2.20 -12.09 13.20
N CYS A 77 -0.86 -12.05 13.27
CA CYS A 77 -0.12 -10.86 13.70
C CYS A 77 -0.18 -9.72 12.68
N ASP A 78 -0.03 -10.03 11.40
CA ASP A 78 -0.02 -9.06 10.31
C ASP A 78 -1.37 -8.35 10.18
N LEU A 79 -2.49 -9.07 10.38
CA LEU A 79 -3.81 -8.45 10.33
C LEU A 79 -3.99 -7.40 11.42
N ILE A 80 -3.51 -7.66 12.64
CA ILE A 80 -3.53 -6.69 13.74
C ILE A 80 -2.77 -5.42 13.35
N VAL A 81 -1.61 -5.56 12.71
CA VAL A 81 -0.81 -4.42 12.23
C VAL A 81 -1.55 -3.64 11.14
N LEU A 82 -2.18 -4.33 10.18
CA LEU A 82 -2.96 -3.69 9.11
C LEU A 82 -4.19 -2.95 9.65
N GLU A 83 -4.91 -3.54 10.62
CA GLU A 83 -6.03 -2.90 11.30
C GLU A 83 -5.59 -1.65 12.06
N ALA A 84 -4.46 -1.72 12.77
CA ALA A 84 -3.89 -0.57 13.48
C ALA A 84 -3.51 0.57 12.52
N ASN A 85 -2.91 0.25 11.36
CA ASN A 85 -2.60 1.26 10.33
C ASN A 85 -3.85 1.91 9.75
N LEU A 86 -4.90 1.12 9.48
CA LEU A 86 -6.18 1.65 9.02
C LEU A 86 -6.81 2.58 10.06
N ALA A 87 -6.83 2.16 11.33
CA ALA A 87 -7.33 2.99 12.43
C ALA A 87 -6.52 4.29 12.56
N ALA A 88 -5.20 4.21 12.49
CA ALA A 88 -4.33 5.38 12.54
C ALA A 88 -4.61 6.36 11.39
N ALA A 89 -4.77 5.87 10.15
CA ALA A 89 -5.07 6.70 8.98
C ALA A 89 -6.45 7.39 9.07
N LEU A 90 -7.43 6.76 9.71
CA LEU A 90 -8.75 7.36 9.95
C LEU A 90 -8.74 8.41 11.07
N LEU A 91 -7.95 8.18 12.12
CA LEU A 91 -7.90 9.06 13.30
C LEU A 91 -6.94 10.25 13.13
N HIS A 92 -5.91 10.09 12.30
CA HIS A 92 -4.86 11.09 12.09
C HIS A 92 -4.68 11.32 10.59
N PRO A 93 -5.62 12.04 9.94
CA PRO A 93 -5.46 12.38 8.53
C PRO A 93 -4.15 13.16 8.34
N PRO A 94 -3.36 12.85 7.29
CA PRO A 94 -2.10 13.51 7.05
C PRO A 94 -2.31 15.03 6.98
N GLN A 95 -1.65 15.76 7.87
CA GLN A 95 -1.66 17.22 7.81
C GLN A 95 -1.11 17.62 6.44
N ALA A 96 -1.84 18.50 5.74
CA ALA A 96 -1.33 19.12 4.54
C ALA A 96 0.01 19.79 4.91
N ASP A 97 1.08 19.37 4.25
CA ASP A 97 2.38 20.01 4.40
C ASP A 97 2.26 21.43 3.82
N LEU A 98 1.97 22.39 4.71
CA LEU A 98 1.81 23.80 4.39
C LEU A 98 3.07 24.37 3.72
N PHE A 99 4.23 23.74 3.90
CA PHE A 99 5.47 24.12 3.25
C PHE A 99 5.52 23.76 1.75
N ARG A 100 4.72 22.78 1.32
CA ARG A 100 4.61 22.32 -0.07
C ARG A 100 3.40 22.88 -0.82
N MET A 101 2.55 23.65 -0.15
CA MET A 101 1.41 24.28 -0.82
C MET A 101 1.88 25.49 -1.64
N PRO A 102 1.56 25.58 -2.94
CA PRO A 102 1.89 26.77 -3.73
C PRO A 102 1.18 27.98 -3.12
N ALA A 103 1.92 29.06 -2.85
CA ALA A 103 1.36 30.29 -2.35
C ALA A 103 0.45 30.91 -3.43
N VAL A 104 -0.87 30.75 -3.27
CA VAL A 104 -1.87 31.39 -4.13
C VAL A 104 -2.16 32.78 -3.57
N GLY A 105 -1.17 33.67 -3.63
CA GLY A 105 -1.31 35.08 -3.29
C GLY A 105 -0.98 35.93 -4.51
N THR A 106 -1.98 36.59 -5.09
CA THR A 106 -1.77 37.69 -6.06
C THR A 106 -1.93 39.01 -5.30
N ALA A 107 -0.83 39.76 -5.17
CA ALA A 107 -0.82 41.14 -4.69
C ALA A 107 -1.17 42.12 -5.80
#